data_AF-X1VJL3-F1
#
_entry.id   AF-X1VJL3-F1
#
_cell.length_a   1.000
_cell.length_b   1.000
_cell.length_c   1.000
_cell.angle_alpha   90.00
_cell.angle_beta   90.00
_cell.angle_gamma   90.00
#
_symmetry.space_group_name_H-M   'P 1'
#
loop_
_entity.id
_entity.type
_entity.pdbx_description
1 polymer ?
#
loop_
_entity_poly.entity_id
_entity_poly.type
_entity_poly.pdbx_seq_one_letter_code
_entity_poly.pdbx_strand_id
1 'polypeptide(L)'
;MSVGVIVHDMDDQKRKAAYNSDITYGTNNEFGFDYLRDNMKYSSEDCVQRDLHFAIVDEVDSILVDEARTPLIISGPIERGEDIFYASQKPLIIKLKQHQDRIIRSILNNAEARMRQGLDDDKTIELLLQVKRGAPKNSRFLDIIAQEPGLKKRIDRTESLLRSQKTLHLLDEELYCIIEEQDHSANWTDKGLKLLSGDEPDAFVIPDVIQGMQEIDNDPRT
;
A
#
# COMPACT_ATOMS: atom_id res chain seq x y z
N MET A 1 27.93 45.44 0.19
CA MET A 1 28.24 44.03 -0.11
C MET A 1 28.74 43.36 1.16
N SER A 2 27.81 42.82 1.94
CA SER A 2 28.06 41.93 3.07
C SER A 2 28.11 40.48 2.61
N VAL A 3 28.86 39.64 3.32
CA VAL A 3 29.02 38.22 3.01
C VAL A 3 28.66 37.41 4.24
N GLY A 4 27.72 36.49 4.08
CA GLY A 4 27.31 35.49 5.06
C GLY A 4 27.86 34.12 4.70
N VAL A 5 28.09 33.28 5.71
CA VAL A 5 28.50 31.89 5.51
C VAL A 5 27.63 31.02 6.40
N ILE A 6 27.04 29.97 5.82
CA ILE A 6 26.30 28.93 6.50
C ILE A 6 27.22 27.72 6.67
N VAL A 7 27.40 27.30 7.92
CA VAL A 7 28.14 26.10 8.30
C VAL A 7 27.30 25.25 9.25
N HIS A 8 27.74 24.01 9.41
CA HIS A 8 27.18 23.10 10.39
C HIS A 8 27.19 23.71 11.81
N ASP A 9 26.24 23.31 12.66
CA ASP A 9 26.11 23.74 14.07
C ASP A 9 25.91 25.25 14.31
N MET A 10 25.52 26.03 13.30
CA MET A 10 25.03 27.39 13.52
C MET A 10 23.63 27.40 14.13
N ASP A 11 23.45 28.23 15.16
CA ASP A 11 22.14 28.57 15.71
C ASP A 11 21.31 29.43 14.74
N ASP A 12 19.99 29.44 14.93
CA ASP A 12 19.05 30.15 14.06
C ASP A 12 19.33 31.66 13.98
N GLN A 13 19.82 32.28 15.05
CA GLN A 13 20.15 33.71 15.04
C GLN A 13 21.32 34.01 14.10
N LYS A 14 22.38 33.21 14.15
CA LYS A 14 23.53 33.34 13.24
C LYS A 14 23.17 32.99 11.81
N ARG A 15 22.35 31.96 11.59
CA ARG A 15 21.86 31.60 10.24
C ARG A 15 21.05 32.73 9.64
N LYS A 16 20.12 33.30 10.40
CA LYS A 16 19.31 34.45 9.97
C LYS A 16 20.18 35.68 9.66
N ALA A 17 21.22 35.94 10.44
CA ALA A 17 22.17 37.01 10.13
C ALA A 17 22.96 36.74 8.83
N ALA A 18 23.39 35.50 8.61
CA ALA A 18 24.10 35.09 7.39
C ALA A 18 23.22 35.25 6.14
N TYR A 19 21.98 34.72 6.14
CA TYR A 19 21.03 34.87 5.04
C TYR A 19 20.60 36.32 4.76
N ASN A 20 20.74 37.23 5.73
CA ASN A 20 20.50 38.65 5.54
C ASN A 20 21.67 39.41 4.89
N SER A 21 22.77 38.72 4.59
CA SER A 21 23.89 39.30 3.84
C SER A 21 23.58 39.44 2.34
N ASP A 22 24.32 40.30 1.64
CA ASP A 22 24.16 40.49 0.19
C ASP A 22 24.53 39.23 -0.60
N ILE A 23 25.51 38.45 -0.12
CA ILE A 23 25.93 37.16 -0.68
C ILE A 23 26.04 36.15 0.46
N THR A 24 25.49 34.95 0.28
CA THR A 24 25.58 33.86 1.28
C THR A 24 26.24 32.63 0.66
N TYR A 25 27.33 32.15 1.27
CA TYR A 25 27.98 30.88 0.93
C TYR A 25 27.52 29.77 1.87
N GLY A 26 27.45 28.54 1.36
CA GLY A 26 27.04 27.38 2.14
C GLY A 26 27.06 26.13 1.27
N THR A 27 26.81 24.98 1.88
CA THR A 27 26.68 23.70 1.17
C THR A 27 25.23 23.47 0.76
N ASN A 28 25.02 22.65 -0.26
CA ASN A 28 23.69 22.21 -0.71
C ASN A 28 22.85 21.60 0.42
N ASN A 29 23.47 20.75 1.25
CA ASN A 29 22.80 20.10 2.38
C ASN A 29 22.30 21.12 3.42
N GLU A 30 23.12 22.11 3.78
CA GLU A 30 22.74 23.12 4.77
C GLU A 30 21.60 24.00 4.26
N PHE A 31 21.65 24.43 3.00
CA PHE A 31 20.57 25.20 2.39
C PHE A 31 19.27 24.38 2.27
N GLY A 32 19.37 23.11 1.88
CA GLY A 32 18.21 22.24 1.78
C GLY A 32 17.57 21.93 3.13
N PHE A 33 18.37 21.65 4.17
CA PHE A 33 17.83 21.42 5.52
C PHE A 33 17.32 22.70 6.18
N ASP A 34 17.92 23.87 5.94
CA ASP A 34 17.35 25.14 6.39
C ASP A 34 15.98 25.41 5.75
N TYR A 35 15.84 25.14 4.46
CA TYR A 35 14.55 25.24 3.78
C TYR A 35 13.51 24.29 4.39
N LEU A 36 13.88 23.03 4.63
CA LEU A 36 12.97 22.05 5.25
C LEU A 36 12.62 22.46 6.69
N ARG A 37 13.58 22.96 7.48
CA ARG A 37 13.35 23.44 8.85
C ARG A 37 12.42 24.65 8.89
N ASP A 38 12.60 25.61 7.99
CA ASP A 38 11.74 26.79 7.91
C ASP A 38 10.30 26.42 7.55
N ASN A 39 10.07 25.38 6.74
CA ASN A 39 8.74 24.86 6.44
C ASN A 39 8.09 24.06 7.60
N MET A 40 8.81 23.82 8.69
CA MET A 40 8.25 23.23 9.92
C MET A 40 8.00 24.26 11.03
N LYS A 41 8.35 25.54 10.82
CA LYS A 41 8.15 26.61 11.80
C LYS A 41 6.72 27.15 11.77
N TYR A 42 6.24 27.62 12.92
CA TYR A 42 4.89 28.14 13.07
C TYR A 42 4.73 29.60 12.63
N SER A 43 5.81 30.40 12.72
CA SER A 43 5.82 31.81 12.32
C SER A 43 6.90 32.07 11.28
N SER A 44 6.61 32.96 10.34
CA SER A 44 7.60 33.44 9.34
C SER A 44 8.74 34.23 9.99
N GLU A 45 8.52 34.78 11.18
CA GLU A 45 9.53 35.50 11.95
C GLU A 45 10.61 34.56 12.48
N ASP A 46 10.29 33.28 12.66
CA ASP A 46 11.24 32.28 13.12
C ASP A 46 12.10 31.75 11.97
N CYS A 47 11.70 31.97 10.71
CA CYS A 47 12.46 31.51 9.54
C CYS A 47 13.84 32.15 9.45
N VAL A 48 14.83 31.37 9.01
CA VAL A 48 16.21 31.83 8.82
C VAL A 48 16.48 32.26 7.38
N GLN A 49 15.87 31.59 6.41
CA GLN A 49 15.98 31.92 4.99
C GLN A 49 15.11 33.13 4.62
N ARG A 50 15.53 33.81 3.54
CA ARG A 50 14.74 34.83 2.85
C ARG A 50 14.11 34.21 1.60
N ASP A 51 13.36 35.00 0.84
CA ASP A 51 12.90 34.62 -0.48
C ASP A 51 14.07 34.14 -1.36
N LEU A 52 13.90 32.98 -1.99
CA LEU A 52 14.92 32.34 -2.82
C LEU A 52 15.09 33.14 -4.13
N HIS A 53 16.11 34.01 -4.18
CA HIS A 53 16.30 34.95 -5.28
C HIS A 53 17.10 34.36 -6.44
N PHE A 54 18.33 33.93 -6.18
CA PHE A 54 19.27 33.43 -7.17
C PHE A 54 20.31 32.55 -6.50
N ALA A 55 20.75 31.49 -7.20
CA ALA A 55 21.78 30.57 -6.72
C ALA A 55 22.84 30.37 -7.81
N ILE A 56 24.11 30.43 -7.41
CA ILE A 56 25.23 29.97 -8.22
C ILE A 56 25.69 28.66 -7.60
N VAL A 57 25.72 27.61 -8.41
CA VAL A 57 26.09 26.27 -7.98
C VAL A 57 27.47 25.96 -8.54
N ASP A 58 28.43 25.78 -7.64
CA ASP A 58 29.72 25.17 -8.00
C ASP A 58 29.56 23.64 -8.05
N GLU A 59 30.32 22.94 -8.87
CA GLU A 59 30.20 21.48 -9.08
C GLU A 59 28.76 21.02 -9.43
N VAL A 60 28.16 21.70 -10.41
CA VAL A 60 26.75 21.52 -10.80
C VAL A 60 26.39 20.09 -11.20
N ASP A 61 27.33 19.34 -11.79
CA ASP A 61 27.16 17.95 -12.17
C ASP A 61 27.02 17.06 -10.93
N SER A 62 27.91 17.22 -9.95
CA SER A 62 27.87 16.46 -8.70
C SER A 62 26.59 16.75 -7.92
N ILE A 63 26.19 18.02 -7.80
CA ILE A 63 25.03 18.41 -6.98
C ILE A 63 23.69 18.09 -7.67
N LEU A 64 23.51 18.48 -8.94
CA LEU A 64 22.20 18.37 -9.61
C LEU A 64 21.98 17.05 -10.36
N VAL A 65 23.02 16.20 -10.50
CA VAL A 65 22.88 14.88 -11.12
C VAL A 65 23.10 13.77 -10.10
N ASP A 66 24.28 13.74 -9.48
CA ASP A 66 24.66 12.59 -8.65
C ASP A 66 23.93 12.61 -7.30
N GLU A 67 23.94 13.74 -6.61
CA GLU A 67 23.34 13.90 -5.28
C GLU A 67 21.82 14.11 -5.32
N ALA A 68 21.26 14.64 -6.42
CA ALA A 68 19.83 14.92 -6.57
C ALA A 68 18.91 13.69 -6.40
N ARG A 69 19.46 12.48 -6.47
CA ARG A 69 18.71 11.22 -6.24
C ARG A 69 18.51 10.89 -4.77
N THR A 70 19.24 11.54 -3.87
CA THR A 70 19.15 11.32 -2.43
C THR A 70 18.24 12.40 -1.83
N PRO A 71 17.01 12.06 -1.40
CA PRO A 71 16.13 13.06 -0.79
C PRO A 71 16.68 13.53 0.55
N LEU A 72 16.55 14.83 0.82
CA LEU A 72 16.79 15.40 2.15
C LEU A 72 15.57 15.12 3.03
N ILE A 73 15.78 14.43 4.16
CA ILE A 73 14.71 13.98 5.06
C ILE A 73 15.02 14.44 6.48
N ILE A 74 14.05 15.10 7.12
CA ILE A 74 14.08 15.33 8.57
C ILE A 74 13.22 14.24 9.22
N SER A 75 13.87 13.32 9.93
CA SER A 75 13.18 12.31 10.72
C SER A 75 13.13 12.74 12.18
N GLY A 76 11.92 12.85 12.72
CA GLY A 76 11.70 13.03 14.15
C GLY A 76 11.33 11.70 14.81
N PRO A 77 11.60 11.52 16.12
CA PRO A 77 11.01 10.41 16.85
C PRO A 77 9.48 10.58 16.81
N ILE A 78 8.80 9.61 16.20
CA ILE A 78 7.36 9.49 16.36
C ILE A 78 7.15 8.94 17.77
N GLU A 79 6.35 9.62 18.60
CA GLU A 79 5.82 8.99 19.81
C GLU A 79 5.09 7.73 19.37
N ARG A 80 5.69 6.56 19.62
CA ARG A 80 5.07 5.26 19.32
C ARG A 80 3.90 5.08 20.30
N GLY A 81 2.78 5.75 20.05
CA GLY A 81 1.50 5.14 20.36
C GLY A 81 1.47 3.79 19.64
N GLU A 82 0.99 2.74 20.30
CA GLU A 82 0.62 1.52 19.56
C GLU A 82 -0.19 1.97 18.34
N ASP A 83 0.18 1.51 17.15
CA ASP A 83 -0.55 1.83 15.93
C ASP A 83 -1.97 1.28 16.11
N ILE A 84 -2.87 2.12 16.62
CA ILE A 84 -4.23 1.78 17.06
C ILE A 84 -4.99 1.17 15.87
N PHE A 85 -4.68 1.65 14.67
CA PHE A 85 -5.20 1.12 13.43
C PHE A 85 -4.68 -0.30 13.20
N TYR A 86 -3.37 -0.53 13.23
CA TYR A 86 -2.83 -1.88 13.09
C TYR A 86 -3.36 -2.85 14.17
N ALA A 87 -3.40 -2.42 15.42
CA ALA A 87 -3.88 -3.21 16.55
C ALA A 87 -5.36 -3.60 16.42
N SER A 88 -6.21 -2.71 15.90
CA SER A 88 -7.64 -2.98 15.67
C SER A 88 -7.89 -3.82 14.42
N GLN A 89 -7.13 -3.63 13.34
CA GLN A 89 -7.33 -4.35 12.08
C GLN A 89 -6.74 -5.78 12.09
N LYS A 90 -5.61 -6.00 12.78
CA LYS A 90 -4.91 -7.29 12.79
C LYS A 90 -5.80 -8.49 13.18
N PRO A 91 -6.62 -8.43 14.25
CA PRO A 91 -7.52 -9.54 14.61
C PRO A 91 -8.54 -9.88 13.52
N LEU A 92 -9.06 -8.88 12.79
CA LEU A 92 -10.03 -9.06 11.72
C LEU A 92 -9.41 -9.83 10.55
N ILE A 93 -8.20 -9.45 10.14
CA ILE A 93 -7.46 -10.12 9.07
C ILE A 93 -7.09 -11.56 9.46
N ILE A 94 -6.68 -11.80 10.71
CA ILE A 94 -6.39 -13.14 11.22
C ILE A 94 -7.67 -14.02 11.14
N LYS A 95 -8.81 -13.48 11.56
CA LYS A 95 -10.11 -14.18 11.48
C LYS A 95 -10.46 -14.51 10.03
N LEU A 96 -10.32 -13.56 9.11
CA LEU A 96 -10.55 -13.79 7.68
C LEU A 96 -9.65 -14.91 7.14
N LYS A 97 -8.35 -14.89 7.46
CA LYS A 97 -7.42 -15.93 7.04
C LYS A 97 -7.80 -17.32 7.55
N GLN A 98 -8.26 -17.42 8.80
CA GLN A 98 -8.74 -18.69 9.36
C GLN A 98 -9.98 -19.21 8.60
N HIS A 99 -10.90 -18.32 8.24
CA HIS A 99 -12.09 -18.66 7.47
C HIS A 99 -11.74 -19.10 6.04
N GLN A 100 -10.84 -18.37 5.37
CA GLN A 100 -10.27 -18.75 4.08
C GLN A 100 -9.64 -20.15 4.15
N ASP A 101 -8.79 -20.42 5.14
CA ASP A 101 -8.11 -21.70 5.28
C ASP A 101 -9.05 -22.88 5.53
N ARG A 102 -10.20 -22.65 6.18
CA ARG A 102 -11.23 -23.69 6.33
C ARG A 102 -11.88 -24.04 4.99
N ILE A 103 -12.25 -23.03 4.20
CA ILE A 103 -12.84 -23.24 2.88
C ILE A 103 -11.85 -23.92 1.94
N ILE A 104 -10.61 -23.43 1.87
CA ILE A 104 -9.56 -24.02 1.03
C ILE A 104 -9.32 -25.49 1.40
N ARG A 105 -9.31 -25.83 2.70
CA ARG A 105 -9.20 -27.23 3.13
C ARG A 105 -10.37 -28.09 2.66
N SER A 106 -11.60 -27.57 2.71
CA SER A 106 -12.79 -28.25 2.22
C SER A 106 -12.71 -28.50 0.70
N ILE A 107 -12.36 -27.47 -0.07
CA ILE A 107 -12.22 -27.55 -1.53
C ILE A 107 -11.12 -28.55 -1.91
N LEU A 108 -9.96 -28.50 -1.25
CA LEU A 108 -8.87 -29.47 -1.47
C LEU A 108 -9.29 -30.90 -1.17
N ASN A 109 -9.99 -31.14 -0.06
CA ASN A 109 -10.46 -32.48 0.28
C ASN A 109 -11.45 -33.01 -0.77
N ASN A 110 -12.33 -32.14 -1.31
CA ASN A 110 -13.25 -32.50 -2.38
C ASN A 110 -12.51 -32.80 -3.70
N ALA A 111 -11.53 -31.97 -4.06
CA ALA A 111 -10.71 -32.17 -5.26
C ALA A 111 -9.94 -33.50 -5.19
N GLU A 112 -9.25 -33.76 -4.08
CA GLU A 112 -8.53 -35.02 -3.87
C GLU A 112 -9.46 -36.24 -3.87
N ALA A 113 -10.66 -36.13 -3.30
CA ALA A 113 -11.64 -37.23 -3.30
C ALA A 113 -12.09 -37.56 -4.73
N ARG A 114 -12.33 -36.56 -5.58
CA ARG A 114 -12.67 -36.77 -7.00
C ARG A 114 -11.51 -37.39 -7.77
N MET A 115 -10.29 -36.90 -7.55
CA MET A 115 -9.08 -37.46 -8.17
C MET A 115 -8.86 -38.93 -7.80
N ARG A 116 -9.09 -39.32 -6.53
CA ARG A 116 -9.02 -40.73 -6.08
C ARG A 116 -10.07 -41.62 -6.73
N GLN A 117 -11.20 -41.07 -7.13
CA GLN A 117 -12.26 -41.78 -7.87
C GLN A 117 -11.96 -41.87 -9.38
N GLY A 118 -10.84 -41.31 -9.84
CA GLY A 118 -10.50 -41.23 -11.26
C GLY A 118 -11.35 -40.23 -12.04
N LEU A 119 -12.05 -39.33 -11.34
CA LEU A 119 -12.84 -38.27 -11.96
C LEU A 119 -11.94 -37.07 -12.22
N ASP A 120 -11.41 -36.98 -13.43
CA ASP A 120 -10.64 -35.84 -13.92
C ASP A 120 -11.50 -34.91 -14.81
N ASP A 121 -12.70 -34.62 -14.31
CA ASP A 121 -13.71 -33.78 -14.96
C ASP A 121 -13.41 -32.28 -14.81
N ASP A 122 -14.11 -31.45 -15.60
CA ASP A 122 -13.97 -29.98 -15.54
C ASP A 122 -14.18 -29.44 -14.12
N LYS A 123 -15.09 -30.07 -13.36
CA LYS A 123 -15.36 -29.74 -11.96
C LYS A 123 -14.15 -29.93 -11.05
N THR A 124 -13.32 -30.94 -11.29
CA THR A 124 -12.09 -31.16 -10.51
C THR A 124 -11.06 -30.05 -10.80
N ILE A 125 -10.98 -29.61 -12.06
CA ILE A 125 -10.12 -28.49 -12.46
C ILE A 125 -10.63 -27.16 -11.88
N GLU A 126 -11.94 -26.94 -11.85
CA GLU A 126 -12.56 -25.77 -11.22
C GLU A 126 -12.25 -25.70 -9.71
N LEU A 127 -12.35 -26.82 -8.98
CA LEU A 127 -11.99 -26.87 -7.55
C LEU A 127 -10.50 -26.54 -7.34
N LEU A 128 -9.60 -27.05 -8.18
CA LEU A 128 -8.18 -26.73 -8.10
C LEU A 128 -7.89 -25.27 -8.48
N LEU A 129 -8.64 -24.72 -9.43
CA LEU A 129 -8.58 -23.31 -9.79
C LEU A 129 -9.06 -22.42 -8.63
N GLN A 130 -10.13 -22.79 -7.91
CA GLN A 130 -10.54 -22.10 -6.68
C GLN A 130 -9.42 -22.07 -5.64
N VAL A 131 -8.72 -23.19 -5.45
CA VAL A 131 -7.59 -23.25 -4.52
C VAL A 131 -6.45 -22.36 -4.99
N LYS A 132 -6.13 -22.36 -6.29
CA LYS A 132 -5.14 -21.45 -6.89
C LYS A 132 -5.51 -19.99 -6.62
N ARG A 133 -6.78 -19.63 -6.80
CA ARG A 133 -7.31 -18.28 -6.61
C ARG A 133 -7.26 -17.83 -5.15
N GLY A 134 -7.57 -18.72 -4.21
CA GLY A 134 -7.67 -18.36 -2.80
C GLY A 134 -6.45 -18.63 -1.93
N ALA A 135 -5.56 -19.55 -2.34
CA ALA A 135 -4.35 -19.94 -1.63
C ALA A 135 -3.31 -20.59 -2.57
N PRO A 136 -2.72 -19.84 -3.53
CA PRO A 136 -1.85 -20.40 -4.57
C PRO A 136 -0.59 -21.08 -4.01
N LYS A 137 -0.13 -20.66 -2.83
CA LYS A 137 1.04 -21.21 -2.14
C LYS A 137 0.70 -22.30 -1.12
N ASN A 138 -0.51 -22.87 -1.16
CA ASN A 138 -0.88 -23.96 -0.27
C ASN A 138 -0.02 -25.21 -0.55
N SER A 139 0.61 -25.78 0.48
CA SER A 139 1.51 -26.94 0.33
C SER A 139 0.84 -28.12 -0.40
N ARG A 140 -0.37 -28.52 0.02
CA ARG A 140 -1.08 -29.67 -0.58
C ARG A 140 -1.41 -29.43 -2.04
N PHE A 141 -1.78 -28.20 -2.38
CA PHE A 141 -2.05 -27.82 -3.77
C PHE A 141 -0.79 -27.92 -4.65
N LEU A 142 0.34 -27.43 -4.14
CA LEU A 142 1.63 -27.54 -4.83
C LEU A 142 2.06 -29.00 -5.00
N ASP A 143 1.84 -29.83 -3.99
CA ASP A 143 2.12 -31.27 -4.06
C ASP A 143 1.28 -31.97 -5.14
N ILE A 144 -0.01 -31.64 -5.23
CA ILE A 144 -0.91 -32.16 -6.29
C ILE A 144 -0.41 -31.75 -7.68
N ILE A 145 -0.04 -30.49 -7.87
CA ILE A 145 0.50 -30.00 -9.15
C ILE A 145 1.82 -30.70 -9.51
N ALA A 146 2.68 -30.95 -8.53
CA ALA A 146 3.96 -31.60 -8.75
C ALA A 146 3.81 -33.08 -9.15
N GLN A 147 2.78 -33.76 -8.64
CA GLN A 147 2.51 -35.18 -8.91
C GLN A 147 1.89 -35.43 -10.29
N GLU A 148 1.11 -34.48 -10.82
CA GLU A 148 0.36 -34.64 -12.08
C GLU A 148 0.90 -33.72 -13.19
N PRO A 149 1.77 -34.22 -14.09
CA PRO A 149 2.32 -33.44 -15.18
C PRO A 149 1.23 -32.91 -16.12
N GLY A 150 1.19 -31.59 -16.30
CA GLY A 150 0.22 -30.94 -17.20
C GLY A 150 -1.06 -30.45 -16.51
N LEU A 151 -1.30 -30.82 -15.24
CA LEU A 151 -2.43 -30.32 -14.47
C LEU A 151 -2.40 -28.80 -14.33
N LYS A 152 -1.22 -28.22 -14.07
CA LYS A 152 -1.03 -26.76 -14.06
C LYS A 152 -1.48 -26.10 -15.37
N LYS A 153 -1.10 -26.67 -16.51
CA LYS A 153 -1.49 -26.13 -17.83
C LYS A 153 -3.00 -26.19 -18.04
N ARG A 154 -3.66 -27.24 -17.55
CA ARG A 154 -5.13 -27.36 -17.60
C ARG A 154 -5.81 -26.30 -16.74
N ILE A 155 -5.34 -26.10 -15.50
CA ILE A 155 -5.83 -25.05 -14.60
C ILE A 155 -5.66 -23.66 -15.24
N ASP A 156 -4.48 -23.35 -15.78
CA ASP A 156 -4.19 -22.05 -16.41
C ASP A 156 -5.06 -21.82 -17.67
N ARG A 157 -5.34 -22.89 -18.43
CA ARG A 157 -6.22 -22.84 -19.60
C ARG A 157 -7.67 -22.58 -19.21
N THR A 158 -8.16 -23.27 -18.18
CA THR A 158 -9.51 -23.06 -17.64
C THR A 158 -9.65 -21.66 -17.05
N GLU A 159 -8.64 -21.15 -16.35
CA GLU A 159 -8.64 -19.77 -15.86
C GLU A 159 -8.76 -18.77 -17.01
N SER A 160 -7.95 -18.94 -18.06
CA SER A 160 -8.00 -18.08 -19.24
C SER A 160 -9.37 -18.13 -19.93
N LEU A 161 -9.98 -19.32 -20.00
CA LEU A 161 -11.33 -19.51 -20.54
C LEU A 161 -12.37 -18.74 -19.70
N LEU A 162 -12.39 -18.93 -18.38
CA LEU A 162 -13.35 -18.26 -17.49
C LEU A 162 -13.16 -16.73 -17.45
N ARG A 163 -11.92 -16.24 -17.55
CA ARG A 163 -11.64 -14.80 -17.71
C ARG A 163 -12.23 -14.27 -19.01
N SER A 164 -12.03 -14.97 -20.13
CA SER A 164 -12.58 -14.56 -21.42
C SER A 164 -14.12 -14.58 -21.47
N GLN A 165 -14.74 -15.54 -20.77
CA GLN A 165 -16.19 -15.64 -20.62
C GLN A 165 -16.77 -14.70 -19.55
N LYS A 166 -15.92 -14.00 -18.78
CA LYS A 166 -16.29 -13.15 -17.65
C LYS A 166 -17.03 -13.89 -16.52
N THR A 167 -16.88 -15.21 -16.43
CA THR A 167 -17.54 -16.07 -15.44
C THR A 167 -16.65 -16.43 -14.25
N LEU A 168 -15.37 -16.00 -14.26
CA LEU A 168 -14.42 -16.30 -13.18
C LEU A 168 -14.91 -15.86 -11.79
N HIS A 169 -15.65 -14.74 -11.71
CA HIS A 169 -16.19 -14.23 -10.45
C HIS A 169 -17.10 -15.24 -9.72
N LEU A 170 -17.85 -16.06 -10.46
CA LEU A 170 -18.72 -17.10 -9.89
C LEU A 170 -17.92 -18.12 -9.07
N LEU A 171 -16.68 -18.36 -9.49
CA LEU A 171 -15.78 -19.28 -8.83
C LEU A 171 -15.18 -18.65 -7.56
N ASP A 172 -15.00 -17.34 -7.58
CA ASP A 172 -14.42 -16.55 -6.50
C ASP A 172 -15.44 -16.26 -5.37
N GLU A 173 -16.74 -16.26 -5.64
CA GLU A 173 -17.83 -15.99 -4.66
C GLU A 173 -17.76 -16.85 -3.39
N GLU A 174 -17.25 -18.07 -3.50
CA GLU A 174 -17.12 -18.98 -2.35
C GLU A 174 -15.97 -18.61 -1.41
N LEU A 175 -14.96 -17.90 -1.91
CA LEU A 175 -13.76 -17.49 -1.18
C LEU A 175 -14.02 -16.23 -0.35
N TYR A 176 -13.20 -15.96 0.66
CA TYR A 176 -13.19 -14.67 1.39
C TYR A 176 -12.20 -13.69 0.79
N CYS A 177 -11.12 -14.19 0.20
CA CYS A 177 -10.15 -13.37 -0.51
C CYS A 177 -9.63 -14.09 -1.75
N ILE A 178 -9.22 -13.27 -2.71
CA ILE A 178 -8.64 -13.66 -3.98
C ILE A 178 -7.19 -13.16 -3.99
N ILE A 179 -6.26 -14.01 -4.40
CA ILE A 179 -4.84 -13.68 -4.52
C ILE A 179 -4.45 -13.64 -5.99
N GLU A 180 -3.80 -12.57 -6.42
CA GLU A 180 -3.25 -12.37 -7.75
C GLU A 180 -1.74 -12.28 -7.69
N GLU A 181 -1.07 -13.41 -7.97
CA GLU A 181 0.40 -13.48 -7.91
C GLU A 181 1.08 -12.61 -8.97
N GLN A 182 0.41 -12.30 -10.08
CA GLN A 182 0.94 -11.41 -11.12
C GLN A 182 1.03 -9.97 -10.63
N ASP A 183 -0.04 -9.48 -10.01
CA ASP A 183 -0.17 -8.09 -9.57
C ASP A 183 0.27 -7.87 -8.12
N HIS A 184 0.76 -8.93 -7.45
CA HIS A 184 1.15 -8.91 -6.04
C HIS A 184 0.04 -8.35 -5.13
N SER A 185 -1.21 -8.64 -5.48
CA SER A 185 -2.39 -8.08 -4.83
C SER A 185 -3.27 -9.17 -4.19
N ALA A 186 -4.01 -8.76 -3.17
CA ALA A 186 -5.05 -9.56 -2.55
C ALA A 186 -6.32 -8.72 -2.50
N ASN A 187 -7.40 -9.27 -3.06
CA ASN A 187 -8.69 -8.60 -3.15
C ASN A 187 -9.71 -9.33 -2.27
N TRP A 188 -10.57 -8.58 -1.60
CA TRP A 188 -11.66 -9.14 -0.80
C TRP A 188 -12.85 -9.45 -1.71
N THR A 189 -13.48 -10.59 -1.48
CA THR A 189 -14.79 -10.89 -2.08
C THR A 189 -15.89 -10.23 -1.26
N ASP A 190 -17.12 -10.18 -1.77
CA ASP A 190 -18.28 -9.72 -0.98
C ASP A 190 -18.43 -10.50 0.34
N LYS A 191 -18.10 -11.79 0.31
CA LYS A 191 -18.11 -12.66 1.49
C LYS A 191 -16.99 -12.29 2.47
N GLY A 192 -15.82 -11.91 1.97
CA GLY A 192 -14.71 -11.33 2.73
C GLY A 192 -15.10 -10.02 3.39
N LEU A 193 -15.64 -9.09 2.61
CA LEU A 193 -16.07 -7.78 3.08
C LEU A 193 -17.13 -7.90 4.16
N LYS A 194 -18.16 -8.73 3.97
CA LYS A 194 -19.19 -9.00 4.99
C LYS A 194 -18.62 -9.56 6.30
N LEU A 195 -17.52 -10.32 6.24
CA LEU A 195 -16.87 -10.84 7.44
C LEU A 195 -16.06 -9.75 8.16
N LEU A 196 -15.43 -8.85 7.40
CA LEU A 196 -14.64 -7.74 7.94
C LEU A 196 -15.50 -6.61 8.47
N SER A 197 -16.63 -6.32 7.81
CA SER A 197 -17.55 -5.25 8.15
C SER A 197 -18.25 -5.46 9.50
N GLY A 198 -18.33 -6.70 9.98
CA GLY A 198 -18.96 -7.01 11.26
C GLY A 198 -20.39 -6.47 11.31
N ASP A 199 -20.62 -5.51 12.23
CA ASP A 199 -21.92 -4.84 12.44
C ASP A 199 -22.09 -3.54 11.62
N GLU A 200 -21.06 -3.08 10.91
CA GLU A 200 -21.07 -1.85 10.10
C GLU A 200 -21.07 -2.18 8.60
N PRO A 201 -22.23 -2.39 7.97
CA PRO A 201 -22.32 -2.84 6.58
C PRO A 201 -21.66 -1.89 5.58
N ASP A 202 -21.55 -0.60 5.91
CA ASP A 202 -21.01 0.45 5.04
C ASP A 202 -19.54 0.80 5.33
N ALA A 203 -18.85 0.08 6.23
CA ALA A 203 -17.47 0.38 6.63
C ALA A 203 -16.46 0.40 5.47
N PHE A 204 -16.78 -0.26 4.36
CA PHE A 204 -15.94 -0.35 3.16
C PHE A 204 -16.60 0.27 1.91
N VAL A 205 -17.76 0.91 2.05
CA VAL A 205 -18.43 1.62 0.96
C VAL A 205 -17.94 3.06 0.97
N ILE A 206 -17.45 3.54 -0.18
CA ILE A 206 -17.08 4.95 -0.31
C ILE A 206 -18.39 5.76 -0.35
N PRO A 207 -18.64 6.65 0.62
CA PRO A 207 -19.83 7.47 0.61
C PRO A 207 -19.80 8.43 -0.58
N ASP A 208 -20.97 8.65 -1.20
CA ASP A 208 -21.09 9.66 -2.25
C ASP A 208 -20.97 11.06 -1.63
N VAL A 209 -19.88 11.75 -1.96
CA VAL A 209 -19.56 13.08 -1.44
C VAL A 209 -20.63 14.10 -1.83
N ILE A 210 -21.25 13.95 -3.00
CA ILE A 210 -22.31 14.87 -3.48
C ILE A 210 -23.56 14.69 -2.61
N GLN A 211 -23.93 13.44 -2.34
CA GLN A 211 -25.07 13.13 -1.48
C GLN A 211 -24.81 13.58 -0.04
N GLY A 212 -23.62 13.34 0.50
CA GLY A 212 -23.23 13.79 1.84
C GLY A 212 -23.26 15.32 1.98
N MET A 213 -22.82 16.07 0.97
CA MET A 213 -22.92 17.53 0.96
C MET A 213 -24.38 18.01 0.96
N GLN A 214 -25.24 17.38 0.16
CA GLN A 214 -26.67 17.71 0.15
C GLN A 214 -27.37 17.41 1.48
N GLU A 215 -26.97 16.34 2.17
CA GLU A 215 -27.51 16.00 3.48
C GLU A 215 -27.06 16.99 4.57
N ILE A 216 -25.81 17.48 4.52
CA ILE A 216 -25.30 18.52 5.42
C ILE A 216 -26.00 19.86 5.16
N ASP A 217 -26.14 20.27 3.89
CA ASP A 217 -26.81 21.54 3.54
C ASP A 217 -28.30 21.55 3.90
N ASN A 218 -28.92 20.38 4.05
CA ASN A 218 -30.33 20.22 4.43
C ASN A 218 -30.52 19.85 5.91
N ASP A 219 -29.47 19.69 6.73
CA ASP A 219 -29.62 19.43 8.17
C ASP A 219 -30.01 20.72 8.90
N PRO A 220 -31.22 20.81 9.50
CA PRO A 220 -31.70 22.01 10.18
C PRO A 220 -30.98 22.30 11.52
N ARG A 221 -29.96 21.51 11.88
CA ARG A 221 -29.13 21.67 13.09
C ARG A 221 -27.79 22.37 12.84
N THR A 222 -27.48 22.68 11.59
CA THR A 222 -26.39 23.59 11.15
C THR A 222 -26.95 24.95 10.76
#